data_AF-A0A430FAI6-F1
#
_entry.id   AF-A0A430FAI6-F1
#
_cell.length_a   1.000
_cell.length_b   1.000
_cell.length_c   1.000
_cell.angle_alpha   90.00
_cell.angle_beta   90.00
_cell.angle_gamma   90.00
#
_symmetry.space_group_name_H-M   'P 1'
#
loop_
_entity.id
_entity.type
_entity.pdbx_description
1 polymer ?
#
loop_
_entity_poly.entity_id
_entity_poly.type
_entity_poly.pdbx_seq_one_letter_code
_entity_poly.pdbx_strand_id
1 'polypeptide(L)'
;MAPDPMKGAMGARDAAARRAMILLELKRLADTGRGIECLPRLVDAAGTDRAVLALHVWLIDQAVFGSGRERALNHLRRACEWTGARPDRSPGTLTVGWLLDERTGGARLLAWLTALACDRTIGGWTPPPPDPYA
;
A
#
# COMPACT_ATOMS: atom_id res chain seq x y z
N MET A 1 27.62 1.21 -23.49
CA MET A 1 27.64 -0.10 -22.80
C MET A 1 26.19 -0.54 -22.62
N ALA A 2 25.72 -1.53 -23.38
CA ALA A 2 24.34 -1.99 -23.26
C ALA A 2 24.15 -2.72 -21.91
N PRO A 3 23.03 -2.50 -21.20
CA PRO A 3 22.74 -3.21 -19.96
C PRO A 3 22.61 -4.72 -20.23
N ASP A 4 23.24 -5.52 -19.38
CA ASP A 4 23.20 -6.98 -19.44
C ASP A 4 21.77 -7.46 -19.08
N PRO A 5 21.05 -8.12 -20.01
CA PRO A 5 19.67 -8.53 -19.79
C PRO A 5 19.51 -9.56 -18.67
N MET A 6 20.51 -10.41 -18.43
CA MET A 6 20.45 -11.40 -17.36
C MET A 6 20.58 -10.75 -15.98
N LYS A 7 21.49 -9.78 -15.85
CA LYS A 7 21.62 -8.98 -14.62
C LYS A 7 20.33 -8.19 -14.33
N GLY A 8 19.69 -7.66 -15.38
CA GLY A 8 18.38 -7.00 -15.26
C GLY A 8 17.29 -7.94 -14.74
N ALA A 9 17.17 -9.14 -15.31
CA ALA A 9 16.18 -10.13 -14.91
C ALA A 9 16.38 -10.61 -13.45
N MET A 10 17.63 -10.82 -13.04
CA MET A 10 17.98 -11.21 -11.68
C MET A 10 17.62 -10.10 -10.67
N GLY A 11 18.00 -8.86 -10.96
CA GLY A 11 17.64 -7.72 -10.11
C GLY A 11 16.13 -7.50 -9.99
N ALA A 12 15.36 -7.74 -11.06
CA ALA A 12 13.90 -7.66 -11.03
C ALA A 12 13.28 -8.75 -10.14
N ARG A 13 13.81 -9.99 -10.21
CA ARG A 13 13.40 -11.09 -9.34
C ARG A 13 13.71 -10.80 -7.86
N ASP A 14 14.90 -10.29 -7.56
CA ASP A 14 15.28 -9.95 -6.20
C ASP A 14 14.39 -8.83 -5.63
N ALA A 15 14.09 -7.81 -6.44
CA ALA A 15 13.19 -6.74 -6.03
C ALA A 15 11.75 -7.25 -5.80
N ALA A 16 11.29 -8.21 -6.62
CA ALA A 16 9.99 -8.84 -6.42
C ALA A 16 9.95 -9.67 -5.13
N ALA A 17 11.01 -10.42 -4.84
CA ALA A 17 11.14 -11.19 -3.60
C ALA A 17 11.09 -10.29 -2.37
N ARG A 18 11.83 -9.17 -2.35
CA ARG A 18 11.80 -8.21 -1.24
C ARG A 18 10.44 -7.57 -1.04
N ARG A 19 9.75 -7.21 -2.12
CA ARG A 19 8.35 -6.74 -2.07
C ARG A 19 7.39 -7.80 -1.51
N ALA A 20 7.57 -9.07 -1.89
CA ALA A 20 6.75 -10.15 -1.36
C ALA A 20 7.00 -10.37 0.15
N MET A 21 8.25 -10.27 0.59
CA MET A 21 8.61 -10.41 2.01
C MET A 21 7.93 -9.36 2.89
N ILE A 22 7.92 -8.08 2.47
CA ILE A 22 7.24 -7.04 3.24
C ILE A 22 5.72 -7.29 3.28
N LEU A 23 5.09 -7.71 2.18
CA LEU A 23 3.65 -8.02 2.17
C LEU A 23 3.30 -9.17 3.12
N LEU A 24 4.12 -10.22 3.18
CA LEU A 24 3.93 -11.34 4.12
C LEU A 24 4.04 -10.87 5.57
N GLU A 25 4.98 -9.99 5.87
CA GLU A 25 5.15 -9.45 7.21
C GLU A 25 3.97 -8.57 7.64
N LEU A 26 3.49 -7.70 6.75
CA LEU A 26 2.30 -6.88 7.01
C LEU A 26 1.05 -7.73 7.21
N LYS A 27 0.88 -8.78 6.40
CA LYS A 27 -0.21 -9.74 6.60
C LYS A 27 -0.14 -10.41 7.97
N ARG A 28 1.05 -10.85 8.40
CA ARG A 28 1.25 -11.47 9.72
C ARG A 28 0.90 -10.51 10.86
N LEU A 29 1.28 -9.23 10.75
CA LEU A 29 0.90 -8.22 11.73
C LEU A 29 -0.62 -8.03 11.79
N ALA A 30 -1.28 -7.93 10.64
CA ALA A 30 -2.73 -7.82 10.56
C ALA A 30 -3.45 -9.05 11.17
N ASP A 31 -3.05 -10.26 10.77
CA ASP A 31 -3.64 -11.53 11.22
C ASP A 31 -3.45 -11.76 12.73
N THR A 32 -2.44 -11.14 13.36
CA THR A 32 -2.16 -11.26 14.80
C THR A 32 -2.73 -10.11 15.65
N GLY A 33 -3.63 -9.30 15.08
CA GLY A 33 -4.25 -8.18 15.79
C GLY A 33 -3.33 -6.97 16.00
N ARG A 34 -2.19 -6.94 15.30
CA ARG A 34 -1.15 -5.89 15.34
C ARG A 34 -1.21 -4.98 14.11
N GLY A 35 -2.40 -4.80 13.53
CA GLY A 35 -2.60 -4.02 12.29
C GLY A 35 -2.11 -2.57 12.38
N ILE A 36 -2.15 -1.97 13.58
CA ILE A 36 -1.61 -0.62 13.84
C ILE A 36 -0.11 -0.50 13.52
N GLU A 37 0.63 -1.61 13.57
CA GLU A 37 2.06 -1.64 13.32
C GLU A 37 2.41 -1.79 11.83
N CYS A 38 1.43 -2.08 10.97
CA CYS A 38 1.65 -2.26 9.54
C CYS A 38 2.22 -1.02 8.86
N LEU A 39 1.69 0.18 9.17
CA LEU A 39 2.17 1.43 8.56
C LEU A 39 3.57 1.83 9.04
N PRO A 40 3.87 1.87 10.35
CA PRO A 40 5.24 2.10 10.81
C PRO A 40 6.23 1.12 10.16
N ARG A 41 5.90 -0.16 10.14
CA ARG A 41 6.77 -1.19 9.56
C ARG A 41 7.02 -0.98 8.06
N LEU A 42 5.99 -0.57 7.32
CA LEU A 42 6.10 -0.24 5.89
C LEU A 42 7.01 0.96 5.64
N VAL A 43 6.87 2.03 6.45
CA VAL A 43 7.70 3.24 6.35
C VAL A 43 9.17 2.91 6.62
N ASP A 44 9.46 2.13 7.66
CA ASP A 44 10.83 1.69 7.98
C ASP A 44 11.45 0.88 6.84
N ALA A 45 10.68 -0.04 6.24
CA ALA A 45 11.12 -0.81 5.08
C ALA A 45 11.39 0.10 3.87
N ALA A 46 10.52 1.07 3.60
CA ALA A 46 10.66 2.00 2.50
C ALA A 46 11.89 2.91 2.64
N GLY A 47 12.28 3.25 3.87
CA GLY A 47 13.49 4.03 4.16
C GLY A 47 14.80 3.30 3.84
N THR A 48 14.78 1.97 3.76
CA THR A 48 15.98 1.12 3.59
C THR A 48 16.01 0.33 2.29
N ASP A 49 14.86 0.04 1.68
CA ASP A 49 14.77 -0.72 0.43
C ASP A 49 13.97 0.03 -0.66
N ARG A 50 14.68 0.47 -1.70
CA ARG A 50 14.07 1.12 -2.87
C ARG A 50 13.07 0.24 -3.60
N ALA A 51 13.16 -1.09 -3.49
CA ALA A 51 12.18 -1.98 -4.11
C ALA A 51 10.79 -1.82 -3.46
N VAL A 52 10.73 -1.45 -2.18
CA VAL A 52 9.49 -1.20 -1.43
C VAL A 52 8.83 0.09 -1.88
N LEU A 53 9.60 1.12 -2.25
CA LEU A 53 9.04 2.37 -2.81
C LEU A 53 8.24 2.13 -4.10
N ALA A 54 8.60 1.11 -4.88
CA ALA A 54 7.87 0.71 -6.09
C ALA A 54 6.67 -0.22 -5.82
N LEU A 55 6.40 -0.59 -4.56
CA LEU A 55 5.27 -1.42 -4.20
C LEU A 55 3.97 -0.63 -4.37
N HIS A 56 2.97 -1.22 -5.01
CA HIS A 56 1.66 -0.59 -5.16
C HIS A 56 0.87 -0.63 -3.86
N VAL A 57 0.18 0.47 -3.53
CA VAL A 57 -0.59 0.59 -2.29
C VAL A 57 -1.75 -0.43 -2.25
N TRP A 58 -2.35 -0.76 -3.40
CA TRP A 58 -3.45 -1.73 -3.42
C TRP A 58 -3.01 -3.14 -3.02
N LEU A 59 -1.75 -3.52 -3.26
CA LEU A 59 -1.22 -4.82 -2.79
C LEU A 59 -1.11 -4.86 -1.26
N ILE A 60 -0.84 -3.70 -0.64
CA ILE A 60 -0.77 -3.56 0.81
C ILE A 60 -2.17 -3.68 1.41
N ASP A 61 -3.16 -3.04 0.80
CA ASP A 61 -4.58 -3.19 1.19
C ASP A 61 -5.01 -4.67 1.15
N GLN A 62 -4.67 -5.40 0.09
CA GLN A 62 -4.95 -6.82 0.01
C GLN A 62 -4.25 -7.64 1.10
N ALA A 63 -2.99 -7.34 1.39
CA ALA A 63 -2.23 -8.06 2.41
C ALA A 63 -2.80 -7.83 3.82
N VAL A 64 -3.21 -6.59 4.12
CA VAL A 64 -3.69 -6.20 5.46
C VAL A 64 -5.16 -6.60 5.68
N PHE A 65 -6.03 -6.43 4.67
CA PHE A 65 -7.47 -6.65 4.81
C PHE A 65 -7.99 -7.93 4.15
N GLY A 66 -7.13 -8.70 3.47
CA GLY A 66 -7.54 -9.89 2.72
C GLY A 66 -8.48 -9.59 1.54
N SER A 67 -8.45 -8.35 1.03
CA SER A 67 -9.37 -7.88 -0.01
C SER A 67 -8.98 -8.40 -1.40
N GLY A 68 -9.96 -8.52 -2.29
CA GLY A 68 -9.71 -8.67 -3.73
C GLY A 68 -9.24 -7.36 -4.37
N ARG A 69 -8.58 -7.42 -5.54
CA ARG A 69 -7.99 -6.25 -6.19
C ARG A 69 -8.98 -5.11 -6.43
N GLU A 70 -10.18 -5.43 -6.91
CA GLU A 70 -11.21 -4.43 -7.19
C GLU A 70 -11.64 -3.70 -5.91
N ARG A 71 -11.86 -4.44 -4.82
CA ARG A 71 -12.19 -3.89 -3.51
C ARG A 71 -11.07 -3.00 -2.98
N ALA A 72 -9.81 -3.44 -3.08
CA ALA A 72 -8.65 -2.63 -2.71
C ALA A 72 -8.59 -1.30 -3.51
N LEU A 73 -8.83 -1.34 -4.82
CA LEU A 73 -8.87 -0.14 -5.65
C LEU A 73 -10.02 0.80 -5.26
N ASN A 74 -11.17 0.24 -4.89
CA ASN A 74 -12.30 1.02 -4.39
C ASN A 74 -11.99 1.70 -3.05
N HIS A 75 -11.31 1.01 -2.13
CA HIS A 75 -10.82 1.62 -0.88
C HIS A 75 -9.90 2.80 -1.17
N LEU A 76 -8.92 2.62 -2.05
CA LEU A 76 -7.98 3.68 -2.41
C LEU A 76 -8.68 4.87 -3.08
N ARG A 77 -9.65 4.62 -3.95
CA ARG A 77 -10.43 5.70 -4.57
C ARG A 77 -11.17 6.51 -3.51
N ARG A 78 -11.87 5.83 -2.60
CA ARG A 78 -12.59 6.48 -1.50
C ARG A 78 -11.65 7.25 -0.56
N ALA A 79 -10.50 6.68 -0.25
CA ALA A 79 -9.48 7.34 0.57
C ALA A 79 -8.92 8.60 -0.11
N CYS A 80 -8.70 8.56 -1.43
CA CYS A 80 -8.31 9.74 -2.20
C CYS A 80 -9.42 10.81 -2.22
N GLU A 81 -10.69 10.42 -2.33
CA GLU A 81 -11.83 11.34 -2.24
C GLU A 81 -11.85 12.06 -0.88
N TRP A 82 -11.73 11.30 0.22
CA TRP A 82 -11.77 11.86 1.57
C TRP A 82 -10.57 12.73 1.92
N THR A 83 -9.39 12.40 1.42
CA THR A 83 -8.16 13.16 1.70
C THR A 83 -7.90 14.28 0.70
N GLY A 84 -8.74 14.39 -0.34
CA GLY A 84 -8.55 15.31 -1.45
C GLY A 84 -7.31 14.98 -2.30
N ALA A 85 -6.76 13.78 -2.16
CA ALA A 85 -5.60 13.36 -2.93
C ALA A 85 -5.98 13.18 -4.41
N ARG A 86 -5.11 13.64 -5.31
CA ARG A 86 -5.36 13.68 -6.76
C ARG A 86 -4.20 13.00 -7.50
N PRO A 87 -4.19 11.66 -7.60
CA PRO A 87 -3.20 10.98 -8.44
C PRO A 87 -3.41 11.33 -9.91
N ASP A 88 -2.32 11.58 -10.65
CA ASP A 88 -2.36 12.02 -12.06
C ASP A 88 -3.04 11.04 -13.01
N ARG A 89 -3.04 9.74 -12.68
CA ARG A 89 -3.59 8.67 -13.53
C ARG A 89 -4.75 7.96 -12.86
N SER A 90 -4.44 7.10 -11.90
CA SER A 90 -5.45 6.33 -11.18
C SER A 90 -4.96 5.91 -9.80
N PRO A 91 -5.88 5.67 -8.85
CA PRO A 91 -5.54 5.10 -7.55
C PRO A 91 -4.76 3.77 -7.64
N GLY A 92 -4.93 3.02 -8.74
CA GLY A 92 -4.21 1.75 -8.95
C GLY A 92 -2.72 1.92 -9.29
N THR A 93 -2.29 3.13 -9.65
CA THR A 93 -0.88 3.46 -9.91
C THR A 93 -0.15 3.99 -8.69
N LEU A 94 -0.85 4.16 -7.57
CA LEU A 94 -0.26 4.64 -6.34
C LEU A 94 0.78 3.64 -5.82
N THR A 95 1.97 4.14 -5.53
CA THR A 95 3.05 3.39 -4.93
C THR A 95 3.37 3.92 -3.53
N VAL A 96 4.13 3.15 -2.76
CA VAL A 96 4.67 3.61 -1.47
C VAL A 96 5.53 4.86 -1.65
N GLY A 97 6.32 4.93 -2.72
CA GLY A 97 7.09 6.13 -3.04
C GLY A 97 6.20 7.34 -3.28
N TRP A 98 5.06 7.17 -3.94
CA TRP A 98 4.08 8.25 -4.10
C TRP A 98 3.46 8.66 -2.76
N LEU A 99 3.14 7.70 -1.87
CA LEU A 99 2.60 7.98 -0.54
C LEU A 99 3.56 8.80 0.33
N LEU A 100 4.85 8.52 0.23
CA LEU A 100 5.89 9.16 1.05
C LEU A 100 6.44 10.45 0.43
N ASP A 101 6.03 10.80 -0.80
CA ASP A 101 6.43 12.05 -1.43
C ASP A 101 5.53 13.20 -0.93
N GLU A 102 6.12 14.17 -0.22
CA GLU A 102 5.39 15.32 0.32
C GLU A 102 4.75 16.19 -0.77
N ARG A 103 5.26 16.13 -2.01
CA ARG A 103 4.78 16.97 -3.13
C ARG A 103 3.53 16.42 -3.81
N THR A 104 3.19 15.16 -3.59
CA THR A 104 2.11 14.46 -4.32
C THR A 104 0.77 14.46 -3.58
N GLY A 105 0.74 15.00 -2.35
CA GLY A 105 -0.41 14.86 -1.45
C GLY A 105 -0.52 13.49 -0.78
N GLY A 106 0.44 12.59 -1.01
CA GLY A 106 0.51 11.26 -0.40
C GLY A 106 0.55 11.28 1.13
N ALA A 107 1.19 12.30 1.71
CA ALA A 107 1.25 12.48 3.17
C ALA A 107 -0.13 12.58 3.84
N ARG A 108 -1.14 13.15 3.16
CA ARG A 108 -2.52 13.22 3.72
C ARG A 108 -3.19 11.85 3.72
N LEU A 109 -3.01 11.09 2.64
CA LEU A 109 -3.50 9.72 2.56
C LEU A 109 -2.82 8.84 3.61
N LEU A 110 -1.51 8.97 3.78
CA LEU A 110 -0.77 8.26 4.81
C LEU A 110 -1.25 8.62 6.22
N ALA A 111 -1.37 9.91 6.53
CA ALA A 111 -1.85 10.38 7.84
C ALA A 111 -3.27 9.88 8.15
N TRP A 112 -4.15 9.86 7.13
CA TRP A 112 -5.49 9.31 7.27
C TRP A 112 -5.46 7.79 7.54
N LEU A 113 -4.66 7.03 6.79
CA LEU A 113 -4.48 5.59 7.04
C LEU A 113 -3.93 5.32 8.46
N THR A 114 -3.00 6.15 8.94
CA THR A 114 -2.49 6.08 10.31
C THR A 114 -3.59 6.37 11.33
N ALA A 115 -4.43 7.37 11.09
CA ALA A 115 -5.54 7.69 11.98
C ALA A 115 -6.53 6.53 12.11
N LEU A 116 -6.90 5.87 10.99
CA LEU A 116 -7.76 4.68 11.02
C LEU A 116 -7.12 3.52 11.79
N ALA A 117 -5.81 3.31 11.61
CA ALA A 117 -5.09 2.22 12.24
C ALA A 117 -4.97 2.42 13.77
N CYS A 118 -4.95 3.68 14.24
CA CYS A 118 -4.85 4.04 15.65
C CYS A 118 -6.18 4.03 16.40
N ASP A 119 -7.30 4.24 15.71
CA ASP A 119 -8.62 4.30 16.34
C ASP A 119 -9.25 2.90 16.42
N ARG A 120 -9.39 2.36 17.63
CA ARG A 120 -10.00 1.02 17.85
C ARG A 120 -11.49 0.96 17.53
N THR A 121 -12.20 2.09 17.48
CA THR A 121 -13.60 2.17 17.06
C THR A 121 -13.75 2.19 15.54
N ILE A 122 -12.72 2.67 14.83
CA ILE A 122 -12.65 2.68 13.35
C ILE A 122 -11.87 1.46 12.82
N GLY A 123 -11.01 0.82 13.61
CA GLY A 123 -10.31 -0.42 13.22
C GLY A 123 -11.24 -1.61 12.96
N GLY A 124 -12.50 -1.53 13.43
CA GLY A 124 -13.59 -2.44 13.05
C GLY A 124 -14.39 -2.00 11.80
N TRP A 125 -14.03 -0.87 11.20
CA TRP A 125 -14.69 -0.35 10.00
C TRP A 125 -14.43 -1.30 8.84
N THR A 126 -15.50 -1.95 8.39
CA THR A 126 -15.51 -2.78 7.20
C THR A 126 -16.27 -2.00 6.13
N PRO A 127 -15.63 -1.58 5.02
CA PRO A 127 -16.37 -0.93 3.95
C PRO A 127 -17.46 -1.88 3.43
N PRO A 128 -18.64 -1.34 3.03
CA PRO A 128 -19.67 -2.16 2.43
C PRO A 128 -19.10 -2.86 1.18
N PRO A 129 -19.50 -4.11 0.89
CA PRO A 129 -19.07 -4.79 -0.32
C PRO A 129 -19.45 -3.93 -1.54
N PRO A 130 -18.65 -3.96 -2.62
CA PRO A 130 -18.98 -3.24 -3.84
C PRO A 130 -20.37 -3.68 -4.33
N ASP A 131 -21.20 -2.72 -4.71
CA ASP A 131 -22.49 -2.98 -5.33
C ASP A 131 -22.24 -3.61 -6.71
N PRO A 132 -22.72 -4.85 -6.96
CA PRO A 132 -22.54 -5.49 -8.26
C PRO A 132 -23.33 -4.81 -9.40
N TYR A 133 -24.14 -3.79 -9.09
CA TYR A 133 -25.01 -3.08 -10.04
C TYR A 133 -24.72 -1.57 -10.16
N ALA A 134 -23.67 -1.05 -9.53
CA ALA A 134 -23.29 0.38 -9.58
C ALA A 134 -22.27 0.71 -10.67
#